data_AF-A0A1V5HDP8-F1
#
_entry.id   AF-A0A1V5HDP8-F1
#
_cell.length_a   1.000
_cell.length_b   1.000
_cell.length_c   1.000
_cell.angle_alpha   90.00
_cell.angle_beta   90.00
_cell.angle_gamma   90.00
#
_symmetry.space_group_name_H-M   'P 1'
#
loop_
_entity.id
_entity.type
_entity.pdbx_description
1 polymer ?
#
loop_
_entity_poly.entity_id
_entity_poly.type
_entity_poly.pdbx_seq_one_letter_code
_entity_poly.pdbx_strand_id
1 'polypeptide(L)'
;MTTARPARGVVFLSALIWPGAGQLAQRRWLAGSLFMGAFALAALALLLCAGRILYAYYSLADFDTPVERAPSLHPLLWALAAAAAVYFLSLADTLLANQRAHHDPRPADRP
;
A
#
# COMPACT_ATOMS: atom_id res chain seq x y z
N MET A 1 -22.41 -29.07 -6.46
CA MET A 1 -23.01 -27.79 -6.90
C MET A 1 -23.16 -26.91 -5.67
N THR A 2 -22.12 -26.17 -5.30
CA THR A 2 -22.12 -25.35 -4.07
C THR A 2 -21.11 -24.21 -4.19
N THR A 3 -21.68 -23.00 -4.33
CA THR A 3 -21.20 -21.68 -3.90
C THR A 3 -19.88 -21.13 -4.46
N ALA A 4 -20.01 -20.47 -5.62
CA ALA A 4 -19.10 -19.40 -6.02
C ALA A 4 -19.19 -18.22 -5.02
N ARG A 5 -18.13 -17.95 -4.27
CA ARG A 5 -17.83 -16.60 -3.74
C ARG A 5 -16.34 -16.27 -3.90
N PRO A 6 -15.87 -15.94 -5.12
CA PRO A 6 -14.51 -15.48 -5.32
C PRO A 6 -14.29 -13.99 -4.93
N ALA A 7 -15.32 -13.28 -4.47
CA ALA A 7 -15.26 -11.82 -4.30
C ALA A 7 -14.57 -11.31 -3.01
N ARG A 8 -14.52 -12.11 -1.94
CA ARG A 8 -13.96 -11.67 -0.64
C ARG A 8 -12.45 -11.84 -0.55
N GLY A 9 -11.90 -12.92 -1.14
CA GLY A 9 -10.47 -13.24 -1.06
C GLY A 9 -9.57 -12.18 -1.69
N VAL A 10 -10.00 -11.56 -2.79
CA VAL A 10 -9.24 -10.53 -3.52
C VAL A 10 -9.09 -9.23 -2.71
N VAL A 11 -10.16 -8.83 -2.01
CA VAL A 11 -10.14 -7.65 -1.13
C VAL A 11 -9.27 -7.92 0.10
N PHE A 12 -9.35 -9.13 0.67
CA PHE A 12 -8.45 -9.57 1.74
C PHE A 12 -6.98 -9.58 1.28
N LEU A 13 -6.69 -9.97 0.03
CA LEU A 13 -5.33 -9.95 -0.51
C LEU A 13 -4.74 -8.53 -0.57
N SER A 14 -5.48 -7.56 -1.11
CA SER A 14 -5.04 -6.16 -1.15
C SER A 14 -4.97 -5.51 0.23
N ALA A 15 -5.88 -5.87 1.14
CA ALA A 15 -5.95 -5.27 2.47
C ALA A 15 -4.91 -5.84 3.44
N LEU A 16 -4.65 -7.15 3.38
CA LEU A 16 -3.89 -7.87 4.40
C LEU A 16 -2.46 -8.21 3.98
N ILE A 17 -2.21 -8.44 2.68
CA ILE A 17 -0.89 -8.89 2.21
C ILE A 17 -0.07 -7.73 1.69
N TRP A 18 -0.55 -7.04 0.66
CA TRP A 18 0.19 -5.95 0.03
C TRP A 18 -0.68 -5.10 -0.90
N PRO A 19 -0.55 -3.76 -0.90
CA PRO A 19 -1.24 -2.88 -1.86
C PRO A 19 -0.84 -3.23 -3.28
N GLY A 20 -1.79 -3.63 -4.13
CA GLY A 20 -1.48 -4.15 -5.47
C GLY A 20 -1.84 -5.62 -5.67
N ALA A 21 -1.86 -6.43 -4.60
CA ALA A 21 -2.01 -7.88 -4.70
C ALA A 21 -3.39 -8.31 -5.26
N GLY A 22 -4.47 -7.63 -4.88
CA GLY A 22 -5.80 -7.91 -5.41
C GLY A 22 -5.95 -7.54 -6.88
N GLN A 23 -5.24 -6.50 -7.37
CA GLN A 23 -5.25 -6.12 -8.78
C GLN A 23 -4.50 -7.15 -9.65
N LEU A 24 -3.42 -7.74 -9.11
CA LEU A 24 -2.76 -8.88 -9.75
C LEU A 24 -3.70 -10.09 -9.85
N ALA A 25 -4.42 -10.41 -8.77
CA ALA A 25 -5.42 -11.49 -8.77
C ALA A 25 -6.57 -11.25 -9.75
N GLN A 26 -6.91 -9.98 -10.03
CA GLN A 26 -7.87 -9.58 -11.06
C GLN A 26 -7.30 -9.54 -12.49
N ARG A 27 -6.08 -10.06 -12.73
CA ARG A 27 -5.35 -9.97 -14.02
C ARG A 27 -5.09 -8.53 -14.50
N ARG A 28 -5.19 -7.53 -13.61
CA ARG A 28 -4.84 -6.13 -13.88
C ARG A 28 -3.38 -5.89 -13.50
N TRP A 29 -2.48 -6.59 -14.19
CA TRP A 29 -1.04 -6.62 -13.91
C TRP A 29 -0.41 -5.23 -13.84
N LEU A 30 -0.73 -4.34 -14.78
CA LEU A 30 -0.19 -2.99 -14.82
C LEU A 30 -0.60 -2.18 -13.57
N ALA A 31 -1.88 -2.22 -13.21
CA ALA A 31 -2.37 -1.52 -12.02
C ALA A 31 -1.75 -2.10 -10.75
N GLY A 32 -1.71 -3.43 -10.62
CA GLY A 32 -1.08 -4.10 -9.49
C GLY A 32 0.38 -3.69 -9.33
N SER A 33 1.20 -3.81 -10.38
CA SER A 33 2.62 -3.44 -10.34
C SER A 33 2.84 -1.97 -9.99
N LEU A 34 2.00 -1.05 -10.51
CA LEU A 34 2.08 0.37 -10.18
C LEU A 34 1.82 0.63 -8.68
N PHE A 35 0.75 0.06 -8.12
CA PHE A 35 0.44 0.23 -6.71
C PHE A 35 1.47 -0.45 -5.80
N MET A 36 1.95 -1.64 -6.17
CA MET A 36 3.02 -2.32 -5.43
C MET A 36 4.30 -1.49 -5.41
N GLY A 37 4.72 -0.97 -6.57
CA GLY A 37 5.93 -0.17 -6.70
C GLY A 37 5.82 1.16 -5.97
N ALA A 38 4.71 1.88 -6.15
CA ALA A 38 4.46 3.14 -5.46
C ALA A 38 4.45 2.96 -3.92
N PHE A 39 3.82 1.89 -3.43
CA PHE A 39 3.79 1.59 -2.00
C PHE A 39 5.17 1.21 -1.48
N ALA A 40 5.93 0.38 -2.21
CA ALA A 40 7.29 0.01 -1.84
C ALA A 40 8.21 1.24 -1.72
N LEU A 41 8.12 2.19 -2.65
CA LEU A 41 8.89 3.44 -2.59
C LEU A 41 8.47 4.30 -1.40
N ALA A 42 7.17 4.44 -1.14
CA ALA A 42 6.67 5.20 0.01
C ALA A 42 7.07 4.55 1.35
N ALA A 43 7.00 3.23 1.45
CA ALA A 43 7.42 2.47 2.62
C ALA A 43 8.93 2.58 2.84
N LEU A 44 9.75 2.50 1.78
CA LEU A 44 11.19 2.72 1.88
C LEU A 44 11.52 4.13 2.38
N ALA A 45 10.86 5.15 1.82
CA ALA A 45 11.03 6.53 2.28
C ALA A 45 10.65 6.69 3.76
N LEU A 46 9.57 6.04 4.20
CA LEU A 46 9.14 6.03 5.60
C LEU A 46 10.19 5.38 6.50
N LEU A 47 10.72 4.21 6.11
CA LEU A 47 11.76 3.50 6.86
C LEU A 47 13.05 4.31 6.96
N LEU A 48 13.46 4.98 5.88
CA LEU A 48 14.64 5.86 5.88
C LEU A 48 14.44 7.06 6.81
N CYS A 49 13.25 7.69 6.79
CA CYS A 49 12.94 8.78 7.71
C CYS A 49 12.93 8.31 9.16
N ALA A 50 12.28 7.17 9.44
CA ALA A 50 12.24 6.58 10.77
C ALA A 50 13.63 6.20 11.27
N GLY A 51 14.45 5.57 10.41
CA GLY A 51 15.83 5.21 10.72
C GLY A 51 16.71 6.42 11.02
N ARG A 52 16.55 7.53 10.28
CA ARG A 52 17.26 8.78 10.58
C ARG A 52 16.85 9.38 11.92
N ILE A 53 15.56 9.40 12.24
CA ILE A 53 15.06 9.91 13.53
C ILE A 53 15.54 9.02 14.67
N LEU A 54 15.51 7.70 14.49
CA LEU A 54 15.96 6.73 15.49
C LEU A 54 17.47 6.84 15.71
N TYR A 55 18.25 6.97 14.64
CA TYR A 55 19.69 7.19 14.71
C TYR A 55 20.01 8.49 15.46
N ALA A 56 19.34 9.59 15.13
CA ALA A 56 19.50 10.86 15.83
C ALA A 56 19.07 10.79 17.30
N TYR A 57 18.04 10.01 17.62
CA TYR A 57 17.62 9.78 19.00
C TYR A 57 18.68 9.00 19.80
N TYR A 58 19.27 7.95 19.20
CA TYR A 58 20.31 7.17 19.87
C TYR A 58 21.67 7.87 19.90
N SER A 59 21.99 8.74 18.94
CA SER A 59 23.20 9.56 19.03
C SER A 59 23.14 10.53 20.22
N LEU A 60 21.95 11.01 20.59
CA LEU A 60 21.78 11.83 21.81
C LEU A 60 22.07 11.08 23.11
N ALA A 61 22.07 9.76 23.10
CA ALA A 61 22.49 8.95 24.26
C ALA A 61 24.02 8.89 24.39
N ASP A 62 24.76 9.32 23.36
CA ASP A 62 26.21 9.42 23.37
C ASP A 62 26.62 10.82 23.85
N PHE A 63 27.07 10.91 25.10
CA PHE A 63 27.33 12.17 25.82
C PHE A 63 28.43 13.05 25.19
N ASP A 64 29.26 12.49 24.30
CA ASP A 64 30.34 13.19 23.60
C ASP A 64 29.91 13.81 22.27
N THR A 65 28.67 13.58 21.81
CA THR A 65 28.17 14.18 20.56
C THR A 65 27.49 15.52 20.83
N PRO A 66 27.86 16.60 20.11
CA PRO A 66 27.14 17.86 20.21
C PRO A 66 25.70 17.63 19.77
N VAL A 67 24.75 18.03 20.62
CA VAL A 67 23.30 17.94 20.37
C VAL A 67 22.96 18.74 19.10
N GLU A 68 23.00 18.08 17.95
CA GLU A 68 22.42 18.61 16.73
C GLU A 68 20.90 18.67 16.93
N ARG A 69 20.29 19.79 16.52
CA ARG A 69 18.86 20.09 16.58
C ARG A 69 17.96 18.85 16.50
N ALA A 70 16.95 18.80 17.37
CA ALA A 70 15.92 17.76 17.34
C ALA A 70 15.44 17.47 15.90
N PRO A 71 15.45 16.20 15.46
CA PRO A 71 15.10 15.85 14.09
C PRO A 71 13.64 16.20 13.80
N SER A 72 13.39 16.87 12.66
CA SER A 72 12.04 17.21 12.24
C SER A 72 11.25 15.95 11.90
N LEU A 73 10.03 15.83 12.45
CA LEU A 73 9.11 14.72 12.15
C LEU A 73 8.33 14.92 10.85
N HIS A 74 8.35 16.12 10.26
CA HIS A 74 7.59 16.43 9.05
C HIS A 74 7.86 15.47 7.87
N PRO A 75 9.11 15.09 7.55
CA PRO A 75 9.39 14.14 6.47
C PRO A 75 8.78 12.76 6.72
N LEU A 76 8.80 12.29 7.99
CA LEU A 76 8.19 11.03 8.40
C LEU A 76 6.68 11.06 8.21
N LEU A 77 6.03 12.15 8.63
CA LEU A 77 4.58 12.32 8.48
C LEU A 77 4.16 12.36 7.01
N TRP A 78 4.93 13.03 6.15
CA TRP A 78 4.68 13.05 4.71
C TRP A 78 4.85 11.66 4.08
N ALA A 79 5.91 10.93 4.43
CA ALA A 79 6.11 9.58 3.94
C ALA A 79 4.99 8.63 4.39
N LEU A 80 4.52 8.78 5.63
CA LEU A 80 3.39 8.03 6.17
C LEU A 80 2.09 8.35 5.44
N ALA A 81 1.81 9.64 5.22
CA ALA A 81 0.63 10.09 4.48
C ALA A 81 0.65 9.59 3.03
N ALA A 82 1.81 9.62 2.37
CA ALA A 82 1.98 9.08 1.02
C ALA A 82 1.73 7.56 0.98
N ALA A 83 2.32 6.80 1.90
CA ALA A 83 2.12 5.35 1.99
C ALA A 83 0.64 5.01 2.25
N ALA A 84 -0.01 5.74 3.16
CA ALA A 84 -1.43 5.61 3.44
C ALA A 84 -2.30 5.95 2.23
N ALA A 85 -2.01 7.03 1.52
CA ALA A 85 -2.73 7.42 0.30
C ALA A 85 -2.64 6.34 -0.77
N VAL A 86 -1.45 5.80 -1.04
CA VAL A 86 -1.26 4.71 -2.01
C VAL A 86 -2.03 3.46 -1.58
N TYR A 87 -2.00 3.12 -0.28
CA TYR A 87 -2.74 1.99 0.27
C TYR A 87 -4.25 2.15 0.05
N PHE A 88 -4.83 3.29 0.43
CA PHE A 88 -6.27 3.53 0.29
C PHE A 88 -6.70 3.60 -1.18
N LEU A 89 -5.89 4.20 -2.05
CA LEU A 89 -6.16 4.24 -3.49
C LEU A 89 -6.14 2.83 -4.11
N SER A 90 -5.17 1.99 -3.74
CA SER A 90 -5.11 0.60 -4.20
C SER A 90 -6.34 -0.20 -3.74
N LEU A 91 -6.78 0.01 -2.49
CA LEU A 91 -7.97 -0.64 -1.94
C LEU A 91 -9.24 -0.17 -2.67
N ALA A 92 -9.40 1.14 -2.85
CA ALA A 92 -10.54 1.72 -3.55
C ALA A 92 -10.63 1.24 -5.01
N ASP A 93 -9.51 1.20 -5.74
CA ASP A 93 -9.49 0.66 -7.11
C ASP A 93 -9.84 -0.83 -7.15
N THR A 94 -9.34 -1.62 -6.19
CA THR A 94 -9.70 -3.05 -6.08
C THR A 94 -11.20 -3.23 -5.85
N LEU A 95 -11.80 -2.41 -4.97
CA LEU A 95 -13.23 -2.44 -4.66
C LEU A 95 -14.09 -2.01 -5.86
N LEU A 96 -13.73 -0.92 -6.52
CA LEU A 96 -14.45 -0.43 -7.71
C LEU A 96 -14.41 -1.45 -8.84
N ALA A 97 -13.25 -2.08 -9.09
CA ALA A 97 -13.14 -3.13 -10.10
C ALA A 97 -13.97 -4.37 -9.76
N ASN A 98 -14.04 -4.74 -8.49
CA ASN A 98 -14.86 -5.85 -8.02
C ASN A 98 -16.36 -5.56 -8.16
N GLN A 99 -16.80 -4.33 -7.86
CA GLN A 99 -18.19 -3.90 -8.05
C GLN A 99 -18.59 -3.91 -9.53
N ARG A 100 -17.72 -3.41 -10.42
CA ARG A 100 -17.96 -3.45 -11.88
C ARG A 100 -18.13 -4.87 -12.40
N ALA A 101 -17.29 -5.80 -11.95
CA ALA A 101 -17.39 -7.21 -12.33
C ALA A 101 -18.69 -7.87 -11.87
N HIS A 102 -19.29 -7.39 -10.76
CA HIS A 102 -20.58 -7.88 -10.28
C HIS A 102 -21.80 -7.20 -10.93
N HIS A 103 -21.65 -5.95 -11.38
CA HIS A 103 -22.78 -5.17 -11.92
C HIS A 103 -23.03 -5.41 -13.41
N ASP A 104 -22.06 -5.98 -14.13
CA ASP A 104 -22.14 -6.26 -15.56
C ASP A 104 -22.28 -7.77 -15.84
N PRO A 105 -23.47 -8.38 -15.68
CA PRO A 105 -23.72 -9.74 -16.10
C PRO A 105 -23.91 -9.73 -17.61
N ARG A 106 -22.84 -9.76 -18.40
CA ARG A 106 -23.00 -10.12 -19.82
C ARG A 106 -23.54 -11.56 -19.89
N PRO A 107 -24.74 -11.80 -20.43
CA PRO A 107 -25.20 -13.15 -20.72
C PRO A 107 -24.36 -13.76 -21.84
N ALA A 108 -24.29 -15.09 -21.81
CA ALA A 108 -23.64 -15.96 -22.78
C ALA A 108 -23.90 -15.53 -24.23
N ASP A 109 -22.83 -15.49 -25.02
CA ASP A 109 -22.76 -16.02 -26.39
C ASP A 109 -21.48 -15.51 -27.05
N ARG A 110 -20.51 -16.40 -27.20
CA ARG A 110 -19.62 -16.39 -28.35
C ARG A 110 -19.60 -17.81 -28.92
N PRO A 111 -19.81 -17.95 -30.24
CA PRO A 111 -19.92 -19.24 -30.93
C PRO A 111 -18.66 -20.09 -30.83
#